data_AF-A0A952YWI4-F1
#
_entry.id   AF-A0A952YWI4-F1
#
_cell.length_a   1.000
_cell.length_b   1.000
_cell.length_c   1.000
_cell.angle_alpha   90.00
_cell.angle_beta   90.00
_cell.angle_gamma   90.00
#
_symmetry.space_group_name_H-M   'P 1'
#
loop_
_entity.id
_entity.type
_entity.pdbx_description
1 polymer ?
#
loop_
_entity_poly.entity_id
_entity_poly.type
_entity_poly.pdbx_seq_one_letter_code
_entity_poly.pdbx_strand_id
1 'polypeptide(L)'
;RIIGVDLNPAREALARGFGLTHFVNPKDVQGDLVAHLVELTDGGADYSFECVGNVQLMRQALECCHRGWGVSVIVGVAGAGQEIATRPFQLVTGRVWKGTAFGGARGRTDVPKIVDWYMEGKIDIDSLITHTMPLERINDAFDLMHRGESIRSVVVY
;
A
#
# COMPACT_ATOMS: atom_id res chain seq x y z
N ARG A 1 9.88 -12.06 -2.08
CA ARG A 1 8.59 -12.18 -2.83
C ARG A 1 7.81 -10.88 -2.58
N ILE A 2 6.98 -10.41 -3.52
CA ILE A 2 6.13 -9.22 -3.31
C ILE A 2 4.67 -9.63 -3.57
N ILE A 3 3.84 -9.55 -2.54
CA ILE A 3 2.44 -9.98 -2.58
C ILE A 3 1.55 -8.74 -2.49
N GLY A 4 0.72 -8.54 -3.49
CA GLY A 4 -0.28 -7.48 -3.54
C GLY A 4 -1.62 -8.03 -3.12
N VAL A 5 -2.32 -7.28 -2.28
CA VAL A 5 -3.65 -7.66 -1.80
C VAL A 5 -4.60 -6.51 -2.12
N ASP A 6 -5.54 -6.74 -3.04
CA ASP A 6 -6.52 -5.73 -3.46
C ASP A 6 -7.82 -6.41 -3.92
N LEU A 7 -8.96 -5.75 -3.70
CA LEU A 7 -10.27 -6.23 -4.16
C LEU A 7 -10.49 -5.98 -5.65
N ASN A 8 -9.74 -5.04 -6.24
CA ASN A 8 -9.85 -4.66 -7.64
C ASN A 8 -8.79 -5.39 -8.49
N PRO A 9 -9.17 -6.43 -9.25
CA PRO A 9 -8.22 -7.18 -10.08
C PRO A 9 -7.61 -6.34 -11.20
N ALA A 10 -8.25 -5.23 -11.60
CA ALA A 10 -7.68 -4.33 -12.61
C ALA A 10 -6.36 -3.65 -12.15
N ARG A 11 -6.06 -3.67 -10.84
CA ARG A 11 -4.79 -3.15 -10.30
C ARG A 11 -3.61 -4.08 -10.56
N GLU A 12 -3.84 -5.36 -10.79
CA GLU A 12 -2.79 -6.37 -10.89
C GLU A 12 -1.81 -6.09 -12.03
N ALA A 13 -2.32 -5.81 -13.23
CA ALA A 13 -1.49 -5.63 -14.42
C ALA A 13 -0.45 -4.51 -14.22
N LEU A 14 -0.90 -3.37 -13.68
CA LEU A 14 -0.01 -2.26 -13.35
C LEU A 14 0.98 -2.65 -12.24
N ALA A 15 0.48 -3.26 -11.16
CA ALA A 15 1.30 -3.63 -10.02
C ALA A 15 2.44 -4.60 -10.39
N ARG A 16 2.20 -5.52 -11.34
CA ARG A 16 3.25 -6.41 -11.87
C ARG A 16 4.38 -5.64 -12.57
N GLY A 17 4.06 -4.54 -13.25
CA GLY A 17 5.07 -3.62 -13.79
C GLY A 17 5.96 -3.00 -12.71
N PHE A 18 5.45 -2.83 -11.50
CA PHE A 18 6.19 -2.36 -10.32
C PHE A 18 6.82 -3.48 -9.47
N GLY A 19 6.90 -4.70 -9.99
CA GLY A 19 7.59 -5.82 -9.35
C GLY A 19 6.70 -6.75 -8.51
N LEU A 20 5.38 -6.60 -8.57
CA LEU A 20 4.46 -7.53 -7.90
C LEU A 20 4.65 -8.96 -8.42
N THR A 21 4.91 -9.91 -7.51
CA THR A 21 5.13 -11.31 -7.89
C THR A 21 3.85 -12.14 -7.72
N HIS A 22 3.04 -11.85 -6.70
CA HIS A 22 1.75 -12.50 -6.46
C HIS A 22 0.66 -11.45 -6.26
N PHE A 23 -0.54 -11.73 -6.73
CA PHE A 23 -1.73 -10.94 -6.46
C PHE A 23 -2.76 -11.82 -5.76
N VAL A 24 -3.32 -11.32 -4.67
CA VAL A 24 -4.35 -12.00 -3.88
C VAL A 24 -5.56 -11.09 -3.83
N ASN A 25 -6.67 -11.53 -4.42
CA ASN A 25 -7.95 -10.91 -4.17
C ASN A 25 -8.59 -11.56 -2.94
N PRO A 26 -8.86 -10.79 -1.85
CA PRO A 26 -9.52 -11.35 -0.67
C PRO A 26 -10.84 -12.07 -0.94
N LYS A 27 -11.54 -11.75 -2.04
CA LYS A 27 -12.80 -12.42 -2.42
C LYS A 27 -12.61 -13.86 -2.91
N ASP A 28 -11.42 -14.18 -3.42
CA ASP A 28 -11.11 -15.50 -3.98
C ASP A 28 -10.51 -16.45 -2.93
N VAL A 29 -10.17 -15.92 -1.75
CA VAL A 29 -9.64 -16.69 -0.63
C VAL A 29 -10.79 -17.31 0.15
N GLN A 30 -10.79 -18.65 0.24
CA GLN A 30 -11.70 -19.37 1.12
C GLN A 30 -11.17 -19.36 2.56
N GLY A 31 -11.92 -18.78 3.48
CA GLY A 31 -11.58 -18.76 4.91
C GLY A 31 -10.80 -17.52 5.34
N ASP A 32 -9.78 -17.69 6.18
CA ASP A 32 -9.03 -16.59 6.77
C ASP A 32 -7.92 -16.09 5.85
N LEU A 33 -8.03 -14.83 5.42
CA LEU A 33 -7.03 -14.14 4.61
C LEU A 33 -5.65 -14.11 5.29
N VAL A 34 -5.59 -13.91 6.61
CA VAL A 34 -4.31 -13.82 7.32
C VAL A 34 -3.58 -15.16 7.28
N ALA A 35 -4.28 -16.26 7.62
CA ALA A 35 -3.73 -17.60 7.51
C ALA A 35 -3.23 -17.92 6.09
N HIS A 36 -4.02 -17.57 5.07
CA HIS A 36 -3.63 -17.76 3.67
C HIS A 36 -2.34 -17.01 3.31
N LEU A 37 -2.20 -15.74 3.73
CA LEU A 37 -1.00 -14.95 3.49
C LEU A 37 0.22 -15.49 4.24
N VAL A 38 0.04 -15.98 5.47
CA VAL A 38 1.11 -16.63 6.26
C VAL A 38 1.60 -17.90 5.58
N GLU A 39 0.69 -18.72 5.06
CA GLU A 39 1.03 -19.93 4.31
C GLU A 39 1.75 -19.59 2.99
N LEU A 40 1.24 -18.64 2.21
CA LEU A 40 1.85 -18.17 0.97
C LEU A 40 3.28 -17.61 1.15
N THR A 41 3.61 -17.19 2.38
CA THR A 41 4.91 -16.64 2.76
C THR A 41 5.73 -17.59 3.63
N ASP A 42 5.34 -18.86 3.74
CA ASP A 42 6.07 -19.90 4.49
C ASP A 42 6.29 -19.54 5.98
N GLY A 43 5.39 -18.76 6.60
CA GLY A 43 5.47 -18.35 8.01
C GLY A 43 5.11 -16.89 8.30
N GLY A 44 4.80 -16.09 7.28
CA GLY A 44 4.47 -14.67 7.36
C GLY A 44 5.49 -13.80 6.64
N ALA A 45 5.07 -12.62 6.20
CA ALA A 45 5.94 -11.69 5.49
C ALA A 45 6.94 -11.00 6.43
N ASP A 46 8.18 -10.82 6.01
CA ASP A 46 9.17 -10.02 6.76
C ASP A 46 8.68 -8.59 6.99
N TYR A 47 8.02 -8.02 5.98
CA TYR A 47 7.41 -6.70 6.03
C TYR A 47 6.00 -6.73 5.44
N SER A 48 5.09 -5.99 6.05
CA SER A 48 3.79 -5.67 5.48
C SER A 48 3.53 -4.17 5.50
N PHE A 49 2.74 -3.69 4.55
CA PHE A 49 2.38 -2.29 4.40
C PHE A 49 0.87 -2.18 4.22
N GLU A 50 0.20 -1.43 5.10
CA GLU A 50 -1.21 -1.09 4.91
C GLU A 50 -1.30 0.27 4.24
N CYS A 51 -1.88 0.30 3.03
CA CYS A 51 -1.89 1.49 2.16
C CYS A 51 -3.30 2.00 1.84
N VAL A 52 -4.32 1.60 2.62
CA VAL A 52 -5.73 1.95 2.37
C VAL A 52 -6.25 2.94 3.42
N GLY A 53 -5.87 2.76 4.70
CA GLY A 53 -6.43 3.53 5.81
C GLY A 53 -7.60 2.82 6.49
N ASN A 54 -7.62 1.49 6.51
CA ASN A 54 -8.65 0.72 7.19
C ASN A 54 -8.09 -0.05 8.39
N VAL A 55 -8.62 0.19 9.59
CA VAL A 55 -8.09 -0.40 10.84
C VAL A 55 -8.16 -1.92 10.90
N GLN A 56 -9.10 -2.57 10.20
CA GLN A 56 -9.14 -4.03 10.11
C GLN A 56 -8.01 -4.55 9.21
N LEU A 57 -7.76 -3.87 8.09
CA LEU A 57 -6.63 -4.20 7.22
C LEU A 57 -5.29 -3.95 7.92
N MET A 58 -5.20 -2.90 8.74
CA MET A 58 -3.98 -2.62 9.52
C MET A 58 -3.67 -3.77 10.49
N ARG A 59 -4.70 -4.30 11.16
CA ARG A 59 -4.57 -5.49 12.01
C ARG A 59 -4.15 -6.71 11.20
N GLN A 60 -4.80 -6.98 10.08
CA GLN A 60 -4.48 -8.14 9.24
C GLN A 60 -3.05 -8.05 8.68
N ALA A 61 -2.59 -6.86 8.28
CA ALA A 61 -1.23 -6.62 7.84
C ALA A 61 -0.21 -6.94 8.95
N LEU A 62 -0.49 -6.58 10.21
CA LEU A 62 0.36 -6.98 11.32
C LEU A 62 0.35 -8.50 11.54
N GLU A 63 -0.83 -9.11 11.55
CA GLU A 63 -0.97 -10.52 11.90
C GLU A 63 -0.39 -11.45 10.81
N CYS A 64 -0.31 -11.01 9.55
CA CYS A 64 0.33 -11.76 8.47
C CYS A 64 1.86 -11.59 8.40
N CYS A 65 2.45 -10.73 9.24
CA CYS A 65 3.91 -10.63 9.36
C CYS A 65 4.52 -11.88 9.99
N HIS A 66 5.77 -12.16 9.65
CA HIS A 66 6.53 -13.28 10.19
C HIS A 66 6.63 -13.19 11.71
N ARG A 67 6.38 -14.30 12.40
CA ARG A 67 6.57 -14.41 13.85
C ARG A 67 8.07 -14.27 14.18
N GLY A 68 8.42 -13.48 15.18
CA GLY A 68 9.81 -13.32 15.64
C GLY A 68 10.47 -12.03 15.19
N TRP A 69 10.26 -11.60 13.94
CA TRP A 69 10.96 -10.42 13.39
C TRP A 69 10.12 -9.55 12.43
N GLY A 70 8.91 -9.97 12.09
CA GLY A 70 8.12 -9.31 11.06
C GLY A 70 7.69 -7.89 11.44
N VAL A 71 7.65 -6.99 10.46
CA VAL A 71 7.40 -5.56 10.66
C VAL A 71 6.24 -5.08 9.82
N SER A 72 5.19 -4.58 10.47
CA SER A 72 4.06 -3.95 9.79
C SER A 72 4.14 -2.44 9.85
N VAL A 73 3.97 -1.81 8.69
CA VAL A 73 4.03 -0.36 8.52
C VAL A 73 2.67 0.16 8.05
N ILE A 74 2.05 1.00 8.88
CA ILE A 74 0.84 1.73 8.49
C ILE A 74 1.24 2.94 7.65
N VAL A 75 0.75 2.97 6.41
CA VAL A 75 0.92 4.08 5.45
C VAL A 75 -0.42 4.80 5.23
N GLY A 76 -1.53 4.06 5.21
CA GLY A 76 -2.88 4.60 5.06
C GLY A 76 -3.33 5.41 6.28
N VAL A 77 -4.19 6.41 6.04
CA VAL A 77 -4.74 7.28 7.10
C VAL A 77 -6.16 6.84 7.42
N ALA A 78 -6.38 6.39 8.65
CA ALA A 78 -7.69 5.94 9.12
C ALA A 78 -8.67 7.11 9.33
N GLY A 79 -9.97 6.78 9.32
CA GLY A 79 -11.02 7.74 9.66
C GLY A 79 -10.91 8.25 11.09
N ALA A 80 -11.45 9.44 11.35
CA ALA A 80 -11.40 10.06 12.67
C ALA A 80 -12.04 9.16 13.75
N GLY A 81 -11.34 9.00 14.89
CA GLY A 81 -11.82 8.22 16.03
C GLY A 81 -11.71 6.69 15.89
N GLN A 82 -11.15 6.18 14.80
CA GLN A 82 -10.92 4.74 14.65
C GLN A 82 -9.66 4.29 15.38
N GLU A 83 -9.71 3.08 15.93
CA GLU A 83 -8.63 2.49 16.69
C GLU A 83 -8.14 1.19 16.05
N ILE A 84 -6.83 1.00 16.10
CA ILE A 84 -6.20 -0.29 15.76
C ILE A 84 -6.11 -1.14 17.02
N ALA A 85 -6.31 -2.45 16.87
CA ALA A 85 -6.19 -3.40 17.97
C ALA A 85 -5.65 -4.74 17.47
N THR A 86 -4.89 -5.41 18.31
CA THR A 86 -4.50 -6.82 18.12
C THR A 86 -4.29 -7.47 19.50
N ARG A 87 -4.05 -8.79 19.53
CA ARG A 87 -3.64 -9.47 20.76
C ARG A 87 -2.19 -9.07 21.08
N PRO A 88 -1.86 -8.67 22.32
CA PRO A 88 -0.48 -8.30 22.70
C PRO A 88 0.55 -9.38 22.37
N PHE A 89 0.13 -10.65 22.38
CA PHE A 89 0.98 -11.78 22.03
C PHE A 89 1.59 -11.68 20.61
N GLN A 90 0.92 -11.00 19.67
CA GLN A 90 1.48 -10.77 18.33
C GLN A 90 2.78 -9.96 18.39
N LEU A 91 2.86 -8.98 19.30
CA LEU A 91 4.03 -8.14 19.52
C LEU A 91 5.05 -8.82 20.43
N VAL A 92 4.61 -9.46 21.51
CA VAL A 92 5.49 -10.23 22.43
C VAL A 92 6.28 -11.29 21.67
N THR A 93 5.67 -11.91 20.66
CA THR A 93 6.34 -12.90 19.81
C THR A 93 7.17 -12.29 18.68
N GLY A 94 7.56 -11.02 18.78
CA GLY A 94 8.63 -10.42 17.98
C GLY A 94 8.19 -9.56 16.80
N ARG A 95 6.88 -9.32 16.60
CA ARG A 95 6.43 -8.39 15.56
C ARG A 95 6.57 -6.94 16.01
N VAL A 96 6.83 -6.05 15.05
CA VAL A 96 6.87 -4.60 15.24
C VAL A 96 5.75 -3.95 14.45
N TRP A 97 4.99 -3.08 15.11
CA TRP A 97 3.97 -2.25 14.46
C TRP A 97 4.41 -0.79 14.49
N LYS A 98 4.53 -0.16 13.33
CA LYS A 98 4.93 1.25 13.21
C LYS A 98 4.13 1.96 12.12
N GLY A 99 4.23 3.28 12.09
CA GLY A 99 3.67 4.12 11.04
C GLY A 99 4.74 4.88 10.27
N THR A 100 4.34 5.53 9.19
CA THR A 100 5.17 6.50 8.47
C THR A 100 4.35 7.72 8.08
N ALA A 101 5.01 8.88 8.04
CA ALA A 101 4.46 10.10 7.48
C ALA A 101 5.36 10.56 6.35
N PHE A 102 4.80 10.78 5.16
CA PHE A 102 5.55 11.21 3.97
C PHE A 102 6.76 10.29 3.66
N GLY A 103 6.64 8.98 3.93
CA GLY A 103 7.72 8.01 3.74
C GLY A 103 8.94 8.21 4.66
N GLY A 104 8.85 9.08 5.67
CA GLY A 104 9.97 9.48 6.52
C GLY A 104 10.90 10.53 5.88
N ALA A 105 10.54 11.07 4.72
CA ALA A 105 11.33 12.07 4.02
C ALA A 105 11.26 13.44 4.72
N ARG A 106 12.39 14.14 4.80
CA ARG A 106 12.42 15.54 5.25
C ARG A 106 12.17 16.42 4.05
N GLY A 107 10.94 16.92 3.91
CA GLY A 107 10.43 17.64 2.73
C GLY A 107 11.47 18.41 1.92
N ARG A 108 11.97 19.54 2.44
CA ARG A 108 12.91 20.41 1.70
C ARG A 108 14.25 19.76 1.35
N THR A 109 14.71 18.79 2.14
CA THR A 109 16.06 18.22 2.00
C THR A 109 16.06 16.95 1.16
N ASP A 110 14.99 16.15 1.23
CA ASP A 110 14.95 14.83 0.61
C ASP A 110 14.09 14.82 -0.67
N VAL A 111 13.13 15.74 -0.87
CA VAL A 111 12.35 15.83 -2.13
C VAL A 111 13.23 16.07 -3.37
N PRO A 112 14.23 16.98 -3.35
CA PRO A 112 15.12 17.15 -4.50
C PRO A 112 15.82 15.84 -4.91
N LYS A 113 16.20 15.00 -3.94
CA LYS A 113 16.83 13.70 -4.23
C LYS A 113 15.87 12.72 -4.91
N ILE A 114 14.59 12.78 -4.56
CA ILE A 114 13.55 11.96 -5.22
C ILE A 114 13.39 12.42 -6.68
N VAL A 115 13.46 13.73 -6.94
CA VAL A 115 13.49 14.27 -8.31
C VAL A 115 14.73 13.79 -9.05
N ASP A 116 15.91 13.84 -8.42
CA ASP A 116 17.15 13.32 -9.02
C ASP A 116 17.00 11.83 -9.38
N TRP A 117 16.45 11.00 -8.49
CA TRP A 117 16.19 9.58 -8.78
C TRP A 117 15.24 9.38 -9.96
N TYR A 118 14.22 10.22 -10.11
CA TYR A 118 13.34 10.18 -11.27
C TYR A 118 14.08 10.56 -12.55
N MET A 119 14.84 11.67 -12.54
CA MET A 119 15.61 12.12 -13.71
C MET A 119 16.72 11.12 -14.11
N GLU A 120 17.25 10.37 -13.14
CA GLU A 120 18.22 9.28 -13.34
C GLU A 120 17.56 7.95 -13.75
N GLY A 121 16.22 7.88 -13.84
CA GLY A 121 15.50 6.65 -14.19
C GLY A 121 15.52 5.57 -13.11
N LYS A 122 15.86 5.91 -11.85
CA LYS A 122 15.87 4.97 -10.72
C LYS A 122 14.48 4.66 -10.18
N ILE A 123 13.53 5.57 -10.37
CA ILE A 123 12.13 5.40 -9.99
C ILE A 123 11.22 5.77 -11.16
N ASP A 124 10.18 4.97 -11.38
CA ASP A 124 9.16 5.21 -12.39
C ASP A 124 7.98 5.97 -11.77
N ILE A 125 7.84 7.24 -12.17
CA ILE A 125 6.71 8.09 -11.78
C ILE A 125 5.69 8.19 -12.93
N ASP A 126 6.15 8.13 -14.18
CA ASP A 126 5.33 8.36 -15.36
C ASP A 126 4.23 7.29 -15.49
N SER A 127 4.55 6.02 -15.23
CA SER A 127 3.57 4.93 -15.27
C SER A 127 2.46 5.05 -14.20
N LEU A 128 2.64 5.90 -13.18
CA LEU A 128 1.58 6.19 -12.20
C LEU A 128 0.59 7.24 -12.69
N ILE A 129 0.96 8.03 -13.71
CA ILE A 129 0.11 9.06 -14.32
C ILE A 129 -0.82 8.39 -15.34
N THR A 130 -2.05 8.13 -14.91
CA THR A 130 -3.06 7.46 -15.75
C THR A 130 -3.91 8.43 -16.56
N HIS A 131 -4.01 9.67 -16.12
CA HIS A 131 -4.86 10.68 -16.76
C HIS A 131 -4.19 12.05 -16.68
N THR A 132 -4.35 12.83 -17.74
CA THR A 132 -3.93 14.23 -17.80
C THR A 132 -5.09 15.05 -18.36
N MET A 133 -5.43 16.16 -17.71
CA MET A 133 -6.56 17.00 -18.11
C MET A 133 -6.31 18.47 -17.74
N PRO A 134 -7.00 19.42 -18.38
CA PRO A 134 -6.83 20.83 -18.04
C PRO A 134 -7.63 21.19 -16.78
N LEU A 135 -7.29 22.32 -16.14
CA LEU A 135 -7.88 22.75 -14.86
C LEU A 135 -9.41 22.88 -14.89
N GLU A 136 -10.00 23.22 -16.03
CA GLU A 136 -11.46 23.34 -16.19
C GLU A 136 -12.19 22.01 -15.96
N ARG A 137 -11.49 20.89 -16.08
CA ARG A 137 -12.02 19.53 -15.90
C ARG A 137 -11.64 18.90 -14.57
N ILE A 138 -11.24 19.70 -13.58
CA ILE A 138 -10.79 19.19 -12.27
C ILE A 138 -11.81 18.26 -11.59
N ASN A 139 -13.11 18.49 -11.75
CA ASN A 139 -14.15 17.63 -11.18
C ASN A 139 -14.16 16.21 -11.78
N ASP A 140 -13.84 16.07 -13.07
CA ASP A 140 -13.72 14.76 -13.71
C ASP A 140 -12.61 13.92 -13.05
N ALA A 141 -11.53 14.57 -12.58
CA ALA A 141 -10.45 13.90 -11.85
C ALA A 141 -10.94 13.30 -10.53
N PHE A 142 -11.83 14.00 -9.81
CA PHE A 142 -12.45 13.48 -8.59
C PHE A 142 -13.38 12.31 -8.91
N ASP A 143 -14.15 12.37 -9.98
CA ASP A 143 -15.04 11.28 -10.36
C ASP A 143 -14.26 10.00 -10.73
N LEU A 144 -13.16 10.14 -11.48
CA LEU A 144 -12.24 9.04 -11.79
C LEU A 144 -11.64 8.40 -10.53
N MET A 145 -11.30 9.23 -9.52
CA MET A 145 -10.80 8.76 -8.23
C MET A 145 -11.86 7.93 -7.49
N HIS A 146 -13.10 8.42 -7.40
CA HIS A 146 -14.19 7.70 -6.72
C HIS A 146 -14.56 6.38 -7.41
N ARG A 147 -14.50 6.32 -8.74
CA ARG A 147 -14.74 5.08 -9.49
C ARG A 147 -13.57 4.10 -9.45
N GLY A 148 -12.40 4.53 -8.94
CA GLY A 148 -11.19 3.70 -8.92
C GLY A 148 -10.57 3.46 -10.30
N GLU A 149 -10.90 4.31 -11.29
CA GLU A 149 -10.39 4.21 -12.67
C GLU A 149 -9.01 4.87 -12.81
N SER A 150 -8.68 5.84 -11.95
CA SER A 150 -7.35 6.47 -11.93
C SER A 150 -6.40 5.85 -10.91
N ILE A 151 -5.09 6.05 -11.13
CA ILE A 151 -4.04 5.93 -10.11
C ILE A 151 -3.60 7.34 -9.68
N ARG A 152 -3.11 8.14 -10.63
CA ARG A 152 -2.93 9.59 -10.50
C ARG A 152 -3.48 10.29 -11.73
N SER A 153 -4.04 11.47 -11.48
CA SER A 153 -4.53 12.41 -12.49
C SER A 153 -3.71 13.70 -12.36
N VAL A 154 -3.06 14.13 -13.44
CA VAL A 154 -2.30 15.38 -13.48
C VAL A 154 -3.18 16.46 -14.10
N VAL A 155 -3.31 17.59 -13.41
CA VAL A 155 -4.04 18.76 -13.88
C VAL A 155 -3.05 19.79 -14.39
N VAL A 156 -3.20 20.19 -15.65
CA VAL A 156 -2.36 21.20 -16.31
C VAL A 156 -3.10 22.54 -16.33
N TYR A 157 -2.38 23.63 -16.07
CA TYR A 157 -2.90 25.01 -16.04
C TYR A 157 -2.15 25.91 -17.02
#